data_AF-A0A1J6XBA7-F1
#
_entry.id   AF-A0A1J6XBA7-F1
#
_cell.length_a   1.000
_cell.length_b   1.000
_cell.length_c   1.000
_cell.angle_alpha   90.00
_cell.angle_beta   90.00
_cell.angle_gamma   90.00
#
_symmetry.space_group_name_H-M   'P 1'
#
loop_
_entity.id
_entity.type
_entity.pdbx_description
1 polymer ?
#
loop_
_entity_poly.entity_id
_entity_poly.type
_entity_poly.pdbx_seq_one_letter_code
_entity_poly.pdbx_strand_id
1 'polypeptide(L)'
;MHQLWDTAAASKPAAVDEPRPRHYWLLSPGAQASGWDEFQVEGIMAIGWTEIGDLSQYADREAIRADLAKASGSTSSMKNDVLCLWQFQNEIAVGDIVYAKRGRKEIIGRGEVVSEARFEPDRDLWRHVRSVKWTHVGKWEHPGDAVLKTLTDITPYRDYVGKLEALFAEDDVDVAVTEELVAPAPPYDRAAFLDEVYLDSAAYDRLRALLLRKKNVILAGPPGVGKTYAARRLAYSIMGAKDRTRVQMVQFHQSYSYEDFMMGYRPTEAGGFTLAEGPFYRFCEEARKDDASKPYFFVIDEINRGNISKIFGELLMLIEADKRGQELRLLYKNETFAVPPNVHIIGMMNTADRSLAVLDYALRRRFGFFNMTPGFDSAGFTAWRQAEENTGLDALVSTIIDLNRAIADDPALGAGFAIGHSYLSPPADDDADEDWLRSIVEDELVPLLEEYWFDEPETARAWAIRLRAAGA
;
A
#
# COMPACT_ATOMS: atom_id res chain seq x y z
N MET A 1 -6.25 5.69 54.79
CA MET A 1 -5.29 6.63 54.20
C MET A 1 -4.42 5.81 53.24
N HIS A 2 -4.51 6.08 51.92
CA HIS A 2 -3.66 5.60 50.81
C HIS A 2 -3.35 4.09 50.71
N GLN A 3 -3.90 3.30 49.78
CA GLN A 3 -3.94 3.34 48.30
C GLN A 3 -2.56 3.17 47.63
N LEU A 4 -2.56 2.30 46.59
CA LEU A 4 -1.51 2.01 45.58
C LEU A 4 -0.50 0.95 46.09
N TRP A 5 -0.23 -0.19 45.45
CA TRP A 5 -0.13 -0.52 44.03
C TRP A 5 -0.54 -1.99 43.82
N ASP A 6 -1.55 -2.24 42.97
CA ASP A 6 -1.82 -3.57 42.40
C ASP A 6 -1.23 -3.61 40.98
N THR A 7 -0.63 -4.74 40.67
CA THR A 7 0.12 -5.08 39.46
C THR A 7 -0.67 -4.84 38.17
N ALA A 8 -0.27 -3.83 37.40
CA ALA A 8 -0.55 -3.79 35.97
C ALA A 8 0.56 -4.55 35.25
N ALA A 9 0.26 -5.79 34.82
CA ALA A 9 1.05 -6.44 33.79
C ALA A 9 1.01 -5.53 32.55
N ALA A 10 2.18 -5.14 32.05
CA ALA A 10 2.29 -4.45 30.78
C ALA A 10 1.72 -5.38 29.70
N SER A 11 0.54 -5.05 29.18
CA SER A 11 0.03 -5.71 27.99
C SER A 11 0.97 -5.38 26.84
N LYS A 12 1.52 -6.41 26.17
CA LYS A 12 2.01 -6.29 24.79
C LYS A 12 1.01 -5.43 24.00
N PRO A 13 1.45 -4.51 23.12
CA PRO A 13 0.50 -3.75 22.33
C PRO A 13 -0.41 -4.74 21.61
N ALA A 14 -1.69 -4.74 21.99
CA ALA A 14 -2.70 -5.46 21.25
C ALA A 14 -2.57 -4.97 19.80
N ALA A 15 -2.54 -5.88 18.83
CA ALA A 15 -2.77 -5.54 17.44
C ALA A 15 -4.08 -4.73 17.44
N VAL A 16 -3.95 -3.41 17.34
CA VAL A 16 -5.09 -2.51 17.34
C VAL A 16 -5.72 -2.75 15.99
N ASP A 17 -6.81 -3.52 16.01
CA ASP A 17 -7.63 -3.88 14.86
C ASP A 17 -7.87 -2.60 14.04
N GLU A 18 -7.15 -2.46 12.92
CA GLU A 18 -7.29 -1.31 12.04
C GLU A 18 -8.77 -1.28 11.60
N PRO A 19 -9.51 -0.16 11.74
CA PRO A 19 -10.88 -0.14 11.26
C PRO A 19 -10.86 -0.38 9.75
N ARG A 20 -11.27 -1.59 9.38
CA ARG A 20 -11.31 -2.06 8.00
C ARG A 20 -12.21 -1.09 7.21
N PRO A 21 -11.70 -0.41 6.17
CA PRO A 21 -12.55 0.43 5.33
C PRO A 21 -13.68 -0.43 4.74
N ARG A 22 -14.85 0.17 4.52
CA ARG A 22 -15.99 -0.51 3.88
C ARG A 22 -15.58 -0.92 2.46
N HIS A 23 -15.58 -2.22 2.18
CA HIS A 23 -15.31 -2.74 0.84
C HIS A 23 -16.60 -2.83 0.02
N TYR A 24 -16.40 -2.79 -1.29
CA TYR A 24 -17.44 -2.98 -2.28
C TYR A 24 -17.14 -4.24 -3.05
N TRP A 25 -18.12 -5.13 -3.14
CA TRP A 25 -17.98 -6.45 -3.71
C TRP A 25 -18.94 -6.63 -4.87
N LEU A 26 -18.47 -7.28 -5.93
CA LEU A 26 -19.32 -7.74 -7.01
C LEU A 26 -19.48 -9.26 -6.90
N LEU A 27 -20.71 -9.73 -6.74
CA LEU A 27 -21.08 -11.13 -6.55
C LEU A 27 -21.86 -11.65 -7.76
N SER A 28 -21.46 -12.80 -8.28
CA SER A 28 -22.25 -13.60 -9.22
C SER A 28 -22.93 -14.74 -8.44
N PRO A 29 -24.25 -14.67 -8.15
CA PRO A 29 -24.96 -15.68 -7.38
C PRO A 29 -25.26 -16.91 -8.26
N GLY A 30 -24.21 -17.61 -8.67
CA GLY A 30 -24.27 -18.73 -9.62
C GLY A 30 -24.32 -18.34 -11.09
N ALA A 31 -24.30 -19.35 -11.96
CA ALA A 31 -24.32 -19.15 -13.40
C ALA A 31 -25.63 -18.46 -13.81
N GLN A 32 -25.52 -17.32 -14.50
CA GLN A 32 -26.67 -16.46 -14.85
C GLN A 32 -27.56 -16.08 -13.65
N ALA A 33 -26.94 -15.94 -12.47
CA ALA A 33 -27.62 -15.60 -11.23
C ALA A 33 -28.68 -16.64 -10.79
N SER A 34 -28.39 -17.93 -11.00
CA SER A 34 -29.30 -19.05 -10.66
C SER A 34 -29.66 -19.14 -9.17
N GLY A 35 -28.79 -18.68 -8.27
CA GLY A 35 -29.04 -18.65 -6.82
C GLY A 35 -29.73 -17.36 -6.34
N TRP A 36 -30.01 -16.40 -7.22
CA TRP A 36 -30.48 -15.07 -6.81
C TRP A 36 -31.82 -15.09 -6.08
N ASP A 37 -32.79 -15.86 -6.57
CA ASP A 37 -34.15 -15.87 -5.99
C ASP A 37 -34.12 -16.37 -4.54
N GLU A 38 -33.29 -17.37 -4.24
CA GLU A 38 -33.02 -17.87 -2.89
C GLU A 38 -32.31 -16.81 -2.04
N PHE A 39 -31.22 -16.24 -2.58
CA PHE A 39 -30.37 -15.29 -1.86
C PHE A 39 -31.11 -14.02 -1.44
N GLN A 40 -31.99 -13.55 -2.31
CA GLN A 40 -32.83 -12.40 -2.06
C GLN A 40 -33.88 -12.69 -0.97
N VAL A 41 -34.59 -13.81 -1.07
CA VAL A 41 -35.67 -14.18 -0.13
C VAL A 41 -35.12 -14.46 1.26
N GLU A 42 -33.99 -15.16 1.35
CA GLU A 42 -33.37 -15.51 2.62
C GLU A 42 -32.50 -14.39 3.20
N GLY A 43 -32.24 -13.32 2.44
CA GLY A 43 -31.36 -12.24 2.88
C GLY A 43 -29.92 -12.71 3.08
N ILE A 44 -29.38 -13.42 2.09
CA ILE A 44 -28.04 -13.99 2.14
C ILE A 44 -27.23 -13.69 0.88
N MET A 45 -25.92 -13.85 0.98
CA MET A 45 -25.02 -14.12 -0.13
C MET A 45 -24.29 -15.44 0.13
N ALA A 46 -24.06 -16.21 -0.92
CA ALA A 46 -23.35 -17.48 -0.79
C ALA A 46 -22.53 -17.82 -2.04
N ILE A 47 -21.55 -18.70 -1.86
CA ILE A 47 -20.67 -19.19 -2.93
C ILE A 47 -20.75 -20.71 -3.09
N GLY A 48 -20.42 -21.19 -4.30
CA GLY A 48 -20.43 -22.62 -4.66
C GLY A 48 -19.29 -23.39 -4.00
N TRP A 49 -18.93 -24.59 -4.49
CA TRP A 49 -17.89 -25.49 -3.95
C TRP A 49 -18.31 -26.42 -2.81
N THR A 50 -19.33 -27.26 -3.07
CA THR A 50 -19.81 -28.31 -2.16
C THR A 50 -18.77 -29.37 -1.79
N GLU A 51 -17.76 -29.51 -2.63
CA GLU A 51 -16.65 -30.44 -2.51
C GLU A 51 -15.54 -29.98 -1.56
N ILE A 52 -15.62 -28.73 -1.07
CA ILE A 52 -14.77 -28.21 0.01
C ILE A 52 -15.56 -28.15 1.32
N GLY A 53 -14.88 -28.49 2.41
CA GLY A 53 -15.44 -28.43 3.77
C GLY A 53 -15.48 -27.00 4.32
N ASP A 54 -15.60 -26.87 5.64
CA ASP A 54 -15.64 -25.57 6.31
C ASP A 54 -14.38 -24.73 6.03
N LEU A 55 -14.55 -23.57 5.40
CA LEU A 55 -13.44 -22.69 5.01
C LEU A 55 -12.69 -22.11 6.21
N SER A 56 -13.32 -22.03 7.39
CA SER A 56 -12.67 -21.57 8.61
C SER A 56 -11.53 -22.47 9.09
N GLN A 57 -11.46 -23.71 8.59
CA GLN A 57 -10.44 -24.69 8.97
C GLN A 57 -9.12 -24.56 8.19
N TYR A 58 -9.08 -23.70 7.15
CA TYR A 58 -7.91 -23.52 6.31
C TYR A 58 -7.05 -22.36 6.82
N ALA A 59 -5.77 -22.63 7.11
CA ALA A 59 -4.82 -21.63 7.61
C ALA A 59 -4.39 -20.61 6.56
N ASP A 60 -4.32 -21.02 5.28
CA ASP A 60 -3.84 -20.18 4.18
C ASP A 60 -4.48 -20.55 2.83
N ARG A 61 -4.16 -19.75 1.80
CA ARG A 61 -4.63 -19.94 0.42
C ARG A 61 -4.05 -21.18 -0.26
N GLU A 62 -2.90 -21.68 0.19
CA GLU A 62 -2.27 -22.87 -0.40
C GLU A 62 -2.96 -24.16 0.05
N ALA A 63 -3.39 -24.21 1.32
CA ALA A 63 -4.20 -25.29 1.85
C ALA A 63 -5.54 -25.41 1.09
N ILE A 64 -6.22 -24.28 0.83
CA ILE A 64 -7.44 -24.25 -0.01
C ILE A 64 -7.13 -24.76 -1.42
N ARG A 65 -6.02 -24.31 -2.02
CA ARG A 65 -5.60 -24.75 -3.36
C ARG A 65 -5.36 -26.25 -3.42
N ALA A 66 -4.70 -26.82 -2.42
CA ALA A 66 -4.37 -28.24 -2.38
C ALA A 66 -5.63 -29.12 -2.33
N ASP A 67 -6.61 -28.76 -1.52
CA ASP A 67 -7.86 -29.52 -1.41
C ASP A 67 -8.77 -29.30 -2.62
N LEU A 68 -8.85 -28.09 -3.16
CA LEU A 68 -9.58 -27.81 -4.39
C LEU A 68 -9.03 -28.60 -5.59
N ALA A 69 -7.71 -28.76 -5.67
CA ALA A 69 -7.05 -29.56 -6.70
C ALA A 69 -7.38 -31.06 -6.57
N LYS A 70 -7.44 -31.59 -5.34
CA LYS A 70 -7.86 -32.99 -5.09
C LYS A 70 -9.33 -33.21 -5.46
N ALA A 71 -10.20 -32.26 -5.15
CA ALA A 71 -11.65 -32.36 -5.34
C ALA A 71 -12.07 -32.24 -6.81
N SER A 72 -11.46 -31.33 -7.58
CA SER A 72 -11.86 -31.02 -8.96
C SER A 72 -11.26 -31.96 -10.02
N GLY A 73 -10.19 -32.69 -9.70
CA GLY A 73 -9.44 -33.52 -10.65
C GLY A 73 -8.83 -32.75 -11.83
N SER A 74 -8.79 -31.40 -11.76
CA SER A 74 -8.42 -30.52 -12.87
C SER A 74 -7.06 -29.86 -12.65
N THR A 75 -6.31 -29.66 -13.73
CA THR A 75 -5.00 -28.98 -13.77
C THR A 75 -5.10 -27.53 -14.24
N SER A 76 -6.30 -26.96 -14.35
CA SER A 76 -6.51 -25.57 -14.77
C SER A 76 -6.09 -24.56 -13.68
N SER A 77 -5.88 -23.30 -14.08
CA SER A 77 -5.50 -22.22 -13.15
C SER A 77 -6.65 -21.88 -12.19
N MET A 78 -6.60 -22.44 -10.98
CA MET A 78 -7.61 -22.24 -9.91
C MET A 78 -7.41 -20.92 -9.13
N LYS A 79 -6.61 -20.00 -9.66
CA LYS A 79 -6.19 -18.78 -8.96
C LYS A 79 -7.37 -17.91 -8.51
N ASN A 80 -8.41 -17.78 -9.35
CA ASN A 80 -9.59 -16.98 -9.04
C ASN A 80 -10.51 -17.67 -8.04
N ASP A 81 -10.62 -19.00 -8.09
CA ASP A 81 -11.49 -19.78 -7.21
C ASP A 81 -10.92 -19.79 -5.78
N VAL A 82 -9.61 -20.05 -5.64
CA VAL A 82 -8.89 -19.96 -4.37
C VAL A 82 -8.99 -18.56 -3.77
N LEU A 83 -8.83 -17.52 -4.60
CA LEU A 83 -8.98 -16.15 -4.14
C LEU A 83 -10.43 -15.89 -3.68
N CYS A 84 -11.43 -16.30 -4.44
CA CYS A 84 -12.84 -16.15 -4.08
C CYS A 84 -13.17 -16.79 -2.73
N LEU A 85 -12.76 -18.05 -2.52
CA LEU A 85 -12.98 -18.79 -1.27
C LEU A 85 -12.32 -18.08 -0.09
N TRP A 86 -11.06 -17.68 -0.24
CA TRP A 86 -10.33 -16.97 0.81
C TRP A 86 -10.96 -15.61 1.13
N GLN A 87 -11.30 -14.82 0.12
CA GLN A 87 -11.87 -13.49 0.32
C GLN A 87 -13.25 -13.55 0.96
N PHE A 88 -14.09 -14.50 0.55
CA PHE A 88 -15.40 -14.68 1.14
C PHE A 88 -15.32 -15.06 2.62
N GLN A 89 -14.39 -15.94 2.99
CA GLN A 89 -14.21 -16.38 4.38
C GLN A 89 -13.54 -15.31 5.25
N ASN A 90 -12.43 -14.74 4.78
CA ASN A 90 -11.50 -13.98 5.62
C ASN A 90 -11.46 -12.47 5.34
N GLU A 91 -11.93 -12.02 4.18
CA GLU A 91 -11.83 -10.60 3.80
C GLU A 91 -13.17 -9.89 3.84
N ILE A 92 -14.30 -10.46 3.41
CA ILE A 92 -15.61 -9.79 3.56
C ILE A 92 -15.91 -9.54 5.04
N ALA A 93 -16.35 -8.33 5.40
CA ALA A 93 -16.73 -7.99 6.77
C ALA A 93 -18.16 -7.43 6.86
N VAL A 94 -18.71 -7.43 8.07
CA VAL A 94 -19.96 -6.73 8.38
C VAL A 94 -19.85 -5.25 8.03
N GLY A 95 -20.85 -4.74 7.33
CA GLY A 95 -20.90 -3.36 6.83
C GLY A 95 -20.38 -3.20 5.39
N ASP A 96 -19.81 -4.23 4.76
CA ASP A 96 -19.43 -4.17 3.34
C ASP A 96 -20.66 -4.10 2.42
N ILE A 97 -20.51 -3.49 1.25
CA ILE A 97 -21.55 -3.44 0.21
C ILE A 97 -21.32 -4.52 -0.82
N VAL A 98 -22.38 -5.24 -1.18
CA VAL A 98 -22.36 -6.26 -2.23
C VAL A 98 -23.36 -5.90 -3.33
N TYR A 99 -22.90 -5.94 -4.58
CA TYR A 99 -23.73 -5.87 -5.77
C TYR A 99 -23.84 -7.27 -6.36
N ALA A 100 -25.07 -7.79 -6.43
CA ALA A 100 -25.35 -9.03 -7.16
C ALA A 100 -25.52 -8.72 -8.65
N LYS A 101 -24.95 -9.56 -9.51
CA LYS A 101 -25.05 -9.40 -10.97
C LYS A 101 -25.56 -10.63 -11.69
N ARG A 102 -26.22 -10.41 -12.83
CA ARG A 102 -26.56 -11.44 -13.81
C ARG A 102 -25.72 -11.25 -15.07
N GLY A 103 -24.83 -12.21 -15.33
CA GLY A 103 -23.93 -12.15 -16.48
C GLY A 103 -22.91 -11.00 -16.38
N ARG A 104 -22.67 -10.29 -17.49
CA ARG A 104 -21.72 -9.17 -17.58
C ARG A 104 -22.36 -7.79 -17.55
N LYS A 105 -23.66 -7.70 -17.83
CA LYS A 105 -24.32 -6.44 -18.20
C LYS A 105 -25.51 -6.06 -17.31
N GLU A 106 -25.86 -6.87 -16.32
CA GLU A 106 -27.02 -6.63 -15.45
C GLU A 106 -26.60 -6.69 -13.98
N ILE A 107 -26.97 -5.66 -13.21
CA ILE A 107 -26.98 -5.68 -11.75
C ILE A 107 -28.41 -6.04 -11.32
N ILE A 108 -28.53 -6.94 -10.35
CA ILE A 108 -29.82 -7.47 -9.88
C ILE A 108 -30.12 -7.16 -8.41
N GLY A 109 -29.12 -6.72 -7.66
CA GLY A 109 -29.35 -6.20 -6.32
C GLY A 109 -28.13 -5.53 -5.70
N ARG A 110 -28.40 -4.73 -4.68
CA ARG A 110 -27.42 -4.05 -3.83
C ARG A 110 -27.79 -4.31 -2.37
N GLY A 111 -26.83 -4.76 -1.56
CA GLY A 111 -27.07 -5.05 -0.16
C GLY A 111 -25.86 -4.76 0.71
N GLU A 112 -26.11 -4.67 2.01
CA GLU A 112 -25.07 -4.52 3.04
C GLU A 112 -24.89 -5.87 3.76
N VAL A 113 -23.65 -6.30 3.94
CA VAL A 113 -23.32 -7.52 4.67
C VAL A 113 -23.57 -7.30 6.16
N VAL A 114 -24.33 -8.19 6.80
CA VAL A 114 -24.76 -8.05 8.21
C VAL A 114 -24.34 -9.20 9.12
N SER A 115 -23.56 -10.16 8.62
CA SER A 115 -22.98 -11.20 9.47
C SER A 115 -21.62 -11.71 9.00
N GLU A 116 -20.92 -12.37 9.92
CA GLU A 116 -19.73 -13.15 9.61
C GLU A 116 -20.02 -14.36 8.72
N ALA A 117 -18.97 -14.88 8.07
CA ALA A 117 -19.08 -16.10 7.28
C ALA A 117 -19.48 -17.28 8.17
N ARG A 118 -20.41 -18.09 7.67
CA ARG A 118 -20.82 -19.34 8.31
C ARG A 118 -20.88 -20.47 7.29
N PHE A 119 -20.60 -21.66 7.79
CA PHE A 119 -20.72 -22.90 7.03
C PHE A 119 -22.00 -23.64 7.42
N GLU A 120 -22.86 -23.93 6.46
CA GLU A 120 -24.12 -24.63 6.64
C GLU A 120 -24.06 -25.99 5.92
N PRO A 121 -23.61 -27.07 6.61
CA PRO A 121 -23.38 -28.38 5.97
C PRO A 121 -24.65 -29.07 5.50
N ASP A 122 -25.80 -28.71 6.09
CA ASP A 122 -27.11 -29.29 5.77
C ASP A 122 -27.73 -28.73 4.48
N ARG A 123 -27.13 -27.70 3.86
CA ARG A 123 -27.58 -27.20 2.55
C ARG A 123 -27.09 -28.09 1.41
N ASP A 124 -27.98 -28.33 0.44
CA ASP A 124 -27.67 -29.08 -0.78
C ASP A 124 -26.61 -28.37 -1.65
N LEU A 125 -26.74 -27.04 -1.80
CA LEU A 125 -25.81 -26.14 -2.50
C LEU A 125 -25.55 -24.90 -1.64
N TRP A 126 -24.55 -24.10 -2.00
CA TRP A 126 -24.30 -22.80 -1.37
C TRP A 126 -23.98 -22.86 0.12
N ARG A 127 -23.14 -23.81 0.54
CA ARG A 127 -22.85 -24.10 1.95
C ARG A 127 -22.07 -23.00 2.69
N HIS A 128 -21.43 -22.08 1.97
CA HIS A 128 -20.72 -20.94 2.56
C HIS A 128 -21.58 -19.70 2.43
N VAL A 129 -22.05 -19.18 3.56
CA VAL A 129 -23.12 -18.17 3.60
C VAL A 129 -22.69 -16.97 4.44
N ARG A 130 -23.12 -15.77 4.03
CA ARG A 130 -23.17 -14.56 4.84
C ARG A 130 -24.57 -13.96 4.73
N SER A 131 -25.04 -13.32 5.79
CA SER A 131 -26.32 -12.61 5.76
C SER A 131 -26.13 -11.23 5.13
N VAL A 132 -27.07 -10.84 4.28
CA VAL A 132 -27.06 -9.57 3.56
C VAL A 132 -28.42 -8.91 3.72
N LYS A 133 -28.42 -7.66 4.18
CA LYS A 133 -29.59 -6.80 4.09
C LYS A 133 -29.64 -6.22 2.67
N TRP A 134 -30.40 -6.87 1.79
CA TRP A 134 -30.65 -6.34 0.44
C TRP A 134 -31.44 -5.03 0.54
N THR A 135 -30.82 -3.94 0.10
CA THR A 135 -31.40 -2.60 0.11
C THR A 135 -32.16 -2.31 -1.17
N HIS A 136 -31.65 -2.83 -2.30
CA HIS A 136 -32.25 -2.67 -3.62
C HIS A 136 -32.27 -4.01 -4.33
N VAL A 137 -33.42 -4.34 -4.90
CA VAL A 137 -33.65 -5.55 -5.68
C VAL A 137 -34.39 -5.15 -6.96
N GLY A 138 -33.87 -5.55 -8.11
CA GLY A 138 -34.38 -5.06 -9.39
C GLY A 138 -33.50 -5.50 -10.55
N LYS A 139 -33.53 -4.75 -11.64
CA LYS A 139 -32.65 -4.97 -12.80
C LYS A 139 -32.15 -3.63 -13.29
N TRP A 140 -30.83 -3.44 -13.24
CA TRP A 140 -30.16 -2.24 -13.72
C TRP A 140 -29.13 -2.63 -14.78
N GLU A 141 -29.00 -1.79 -15.81
CA GLU A 141 -27.93 -1.92 -16.78
C GLU A 141 -26.59 -1.60 -16.11
N HIS A 142 -25.65 -2.53 -16.23
CA HIS A 142 -24.33 -2.38 -15.65
C HIS A 142 -23.55 -1.25 -16.35
N PRO A 143 -22.85 -0.35 -15.63
CA PRO A 143 -22.25 0.87 -16.19
C PRO A 143 -20.94 0.62 -16.97
N GLY A 144 -20.71 -0.62 -17.40
CA GLY A 144 -19.49 -1.13 -18.04
C GLY A 144 -19.63 -2.62 -18.33
N ASP A 145 -18.53 -3.37 -18.37
CA ASP A 145 -18.56 -4.83 -18.45
C ASP A 145 -18.09 -5.47 -17.14
N ALA A 146 -18.97 -6.23 -16.50
CA ALA A 146 -18.61 -6.95 -15.28
C ALA A 146 -17.68 -8.13 -15.58
N VAL A 147 -16.72 -8.35 -14.68
CA VAL A 147 -15.88 -9.55 -14.72
C VAL A 147 -16.71 -10.82 -14.54
N LEU A 148 -16.31 -11.93 -15.15
CA LEU A 148 -17.01 -13.22 -15.02
C LEU A 148 -16.73 -13.97 -13.71
N LYS A 149 -15.95 -13.38 -12.80
CA LYS A 149 -15.58 -14.01 -11.53
C LYS A 149 -16.79 -14.10 -10.59
N THR A 150 -16.78 -15.11 -9.73
CA THR A 150 -17.85 -15.34 -8.73
C THR A 150 -17.90 -14.22 -7.70
N LEU A 151 -16.75 -13.81 -7.18
CA LEU A 151 -16.60 -12.70 -6.27
C LEU A 151 -15.45 -11.81 -6.75
N THR A 152 -15.58 -10.50 -6.61
CA THR A 152 -14.49 -9.55 -6.92
C THR A 152 -14.58 -8.36 -5.98
N ASP A 153 -13.46 -8.06 -5.33
CA ASP A 153 -13.28 -6.80 -4.62
C ASP A 153 -13.13 -5.67 -5.65
N ILE A 154 -14.11 -4.75 -5.67
CA ILE A 154 -14.15 -3.61 -6.58
C ILE A 154 -13.79 -2.30 -5.87
N THR A 155 -13.48 -2.34 -4.58
CA THR A 155 -13.06 -1.19 -3.76
C THR A 155 -11.94 -0.35 -4.37
N PRO A 156 -10.92 -0.93 -5.04
CA PRO A 156 -9.87 -0.14 -5.68
C PRO A 156 -10.36 0.72 -6.86
N TYR A 157 -11.52 0.41 -7.46
CA TYR A 157 -12.03 1.05 -8.67
C TYR A 157 -13.10 2.10 -8.34
N ARG A 158 -12.69 3.21 -7.72
CA ARG A 158 -13.64 4.22 -7.19
C ARG A 158 -14.61 4.80 -8.22
N ASP A 159 -14.14 5.14 -9.41
CA ASP A 159 -15.02 5.64 -10.49
C ASP A 159 -16.10 4.61 -10.86
N TYR A 160 -15.74 3.33 -10.81
CA TYR A 160 -16.65 2.24 -11.12
C TYR A 160 -17.65 1.99 -9.98
N VAL A 161 -17.20 2.04 -8.73
CA VAL A 161 -18.08 2.02 -7.55
C VAL A 161 -19.05 3.20 -7.57
N GLY A 162 -18.55 4.42 -7.84
CA GLY A 162 -19.39 5.62 -7.92
C GLY A 162 -20.46 5.52 -9.01
N LYS A 163 -20.13 4.94 -10.17
CA LYS A 163 -21.12 4.66 -11.22
C LYS A 163 -22.16 3.62 -10.79
N LEU A 164 -21.77 2.60 -10.04
CA LEU A 164 -22.70 1.60 -9.52
C LEU A 164 -23.62 2.19 -8.45
N GLU A 165 -23.09 2.97 -7.51
CA GLU A 165 -23.90 3.68 -6.51
C GLU A 165 -24.90 4.65 -7.16
N ALA A 166 -24.49 5.35 -8.22
CA ALA A 166 -25.37 6.27 -8.94
C ALA A 166 -26.61 5.58 -9.55
N LEU A 167 -26.58 4.27 -9.82
CA LEU A 167 -27.75 3.53 -10.31
C LEU A 167 -28.89 3.48 -9.29
N PHE A 168 -28.59 3.69 -8.01
CA PHE A 168 -29.53 3.56 -6.89
C PHE A 168 -29.87 4.92 -6.27
N ALA A 169 -29.32 6.02 -6.81
CA ALA A 169 -29.49 7.37 -6.25
C ALA A 169 -30.86 8.02 -6.57
N GLU A 170 -31.63 7.48 -7.52
CA GLU A 170 -32.91 8.07 -7.96
C GLU A 170 -34.17 7.45 -7.30
N ASP A 171 -34.05 6.31 -6.61
CA ASP A 171 -35.21 5.60 -6.02
C ASP A 171 -35.45 5.93 -4.52
N ASP A 172 -34.58 6.73 -3.89
CA ASP A 172 -34.76 7.19 -2.50
C ASP A 172 -35.25 8.65 -2.44
N VAL A 173 -36.58 8.82 -2.33
CA VAL A 173 -37.16 10.07 -1.81
C VAL A 173 -36.80 10.12 -0.31
N ASP A 174 -35.99 11.11 0.06
CA ASP A 174 -35.46 11.38 1.41
C ASP A 174 -34.26 10.54 1.90
N VAL A 175 -33.27 10.29 1.03
CA VAL A 175 -31.88 10.20 1.52
C VAL A 175 -31.13 11.39 0.97
N ALA A 176 -31.00 12.43 1.80
CA ALA A 176 -29.96 13.44 1.59
C ALA A 176 -28.67 12.67 1.27
N VAL A 177 -28.07 12.94 0.12
CA VAL A 177 -26.74 12.44 -0.24
C VAL A 177 -25.80 12.97 0.84
N THR A 178 -25.68 12.21 1.94
CA THR A 178 -24.80 12.54 3.03
C THR A 178 -23.40 12.27 2.51
N GLU A 179 -22.62 13.33 2.33
CA GLU A 179 -21.18 13.36 2.10
C GLU A 179 -20.36 12.63 3.20
N GLU A 180 -20.97 11.77 4.02
CA GLU A 180 -20.39 11.09 5.17
C GLU A 180 -20.67 9.59 5.11
N LEU A 181 -20.01 8.83 4.23
CA LEU A 181 -20.08 7.35 4.26
C LEU A 181 -18.71 6.64 4.17
N VAL A 182 -17.63 7.39 4.42
CA VAL A 182 -16.32 6.81 4.74
C VAL A 182 -16.17 6.97 6.25
N ALA A 183 -16.03 5.86 6.99
CA ALA A 183 -15.57 5.95 8.38
C ALA A 183 -14.30 6.80 8.39
N PRO A 184 -14.22 7.86 9.22
CA PRO A 184 -13.13 8.81 9.15
C PRO A 184 -11.81 8.06 9.28
N ALA A 185 -10.89 8.27 8.32
CA ALA A 185 -9.60 7.61 8.33
C ALA A 185 -8.94 7.82 9.71
N PRO A 186 -8.30 6.78 10.30
CA PRO A 186 -7.76 6.88 11.64
C PRO A 186 -6.88 8.11 11.79
N PRO A 187 -7.02 8.89 12.89
CA PRO A 187 -6.21 10.08 13.08
C PRO A 187 -4.73 9.70 13.06
N TYR A 188 -3.94 10.52 12.40
CA TYR A 188 -2.50 10.34 12.32
C TYR A 188 -1.84 11.69 12.27
N ASP A 189 -1.14 12.04 13.34
CA ASP A 189 -0.55 13.35 13.51
C ASP A 189 0.98 13.26 13.59
N ARG A 190 1.59 14.38 13.96
CA ARG A 190 3.03 14.48 14.16
C ARG A 190 3.53 13.57 15.28
N ALA A 191 2.76 13.37 16.35
CA ALA A 191 3.19 12.53 17.46
C ALA A 191 3.24 11.06 17.02
N ALA A 192 2.19 10.58 16.36
CA ALA A 192 2.15 9.24 15.77
C ALA A 192 3.27 9.02 14.74
N PHE A 193 3.61 10.04 13.94
CA PHE A 193 4.75 9.96 13.04
C PHE A 193 6.08 9.74 13.77
N LEU A 194 6.35 10.52 14.82
CA LEU A 194 7.63 10.46 15.54
C LEU A 194 7.78 9.20 16.41
N ASP A 195 6.66 8.55 16.72
CA ASP A 195 6.64 7.26 17.41
C ASP A 195 6.99 6.11 16.45
N GLU A 196 6.39 6.10 15.25
CA GLU A 196 6.57 5.02 14.28
C GLU A 196 7.79 5.19 13.37
N VAL A 197 8.23 6.41 13.12
CA VAL A 197 9.34 6.71 12.19
C VAL A 197 10.53 7.18 12.98
N TYR A 198 11.65 6.46 12.85
CA TYR A 198 12.95 6.75 13.48
C TYR A 198 13.64 7.99 12.88
N LEU A 199 12.96 9.13 12.94
CA LEU A 199 13.38 10.44 12.49
C LEU A 199 13.19 11.42 13.65
N ASP A 200 14.19 12.29 13.88
CA ASP A 200 14.07 13.26 14.97
C ASP A 200 13.01 14.35 14.68
N SER A 201 12.55 14.99 15.75
CA SER A 201 11.56 16.06 15.74
C SER A 201 11.92 17.23 14.81
N ALA A 202 13.18 17.68 14.83
CA ALA A 202 13.62 18.81 14.02
C ALA A 202 13.72 18.45 12.53
N ALA A 203 14.15 17.22 12.24
CA ALA A 203 14.21 16.64 10.92
C ALA A 203 12.81 16.46 10.33
N TYR A 204 11.83 15.99 11.11
CA TYR A 204 10.42 15.97 10.70
C TYR A 204 9.92 17.37 10.34
N ASP A 205 10.11 18.36 11.22
CA ASP A 205 9.61 19.71 10.99
C ASP A 205 10.25 20.34 9.75
N ARG A 206 11.55 20.10 9.54
CA ARG A 206 12.28 20.49 8.32
C ARG A 206 11.73 19.80 7.07
N LEU A 207 11.49 18.50 7.11
CA LEU A 207 10.96 17.72 5.99
C LEU A 207 9.55 18.18 5.62
N ARG A 208 8.67 18.30 6.61
CA ARG A 208 7.30 18.82 6.44
C ARG A 208 7.31 20.22 5.84
N ALA A 209 8.10 21.14 6.39
CA ALA A 209 8.22 22.50 5.88
C ALA A 209 8.75 22.53 4.44
N LEU A 210 9.74 21.68 4.13
CA LEU A 210 10.29 21.55 2.78
C LEU A 210 9.23 21.09 1.79
N LEU A 211 8.50 20.02 2.12
CA LEU A 211 7.45 19.46 1.26
C LEU A 211 6.30 20.45 1.06
N LEU A 212 5.81 21.10 2.10
CA LEU A 212 4.71 22.06 1.98
C LEU A 212 5.11 23.28 1.15
N ARG A 213 6.35 23.76 1.27
CA ARG A 213 6.86 24.92 0.53
C ARG A 213 7.17 24.59 -0.94
N LYS A 214 7.90 23.51 -1.20
CA LYS A 214 8.36 23.14 -2.55
C LYS A 214 7.33 22.32 -3.31
N LYS A 215 6.36 21.72 -2.62
CA LYS A 215 5.39 20.73 -3.12
C LYS A 215 5.99 19.44 -3.68
N ASN A 216 7.30 19.40 -3.92
CA ASN A 216 8.03 18.20 -4.33
C ASN A 216 9.28 18.02 -3.48
N VAL A 217 9.50 16.82 -2.96
CA VAL A 217 10.71 16.44 -2.21
C VAL A 217 11.26 15.11 -2.71
N ILE A 218 12.58 14.94 -2.68
CA ILE A 218 13.26 13.66 -2.85
C ILE A 218 13.85 13.28 -1.50
N LEU A 219 13.41 12.13 -0.98
CA LEU A 219 14.03 11.44 0.14
C LEU A 219 15.22 10.64 -0.41
N ALA A 220 16.42 11.14 -0.17
CA ALA A 220 17.65 10.48 -0.55
C ALA A 220 18.29 9.85 0.68
N GLY A 221 18.87 8.67 0.54
CA GLY A 221 19.65 8.08 1.62
C GLY A 221 20.01 6.62 1.35
N PRO A 222 20.81 6.02 2.23
CA PRO A 222 21.21 4.63 2.12
C PRO A 222 20.01 3.67 2.09
N PRO A 223 20.18 2.42 1.61
CA PRO A 223 19.15 1.40 1.74
C PRO A 223 18.79 1.15 3.22
N GLY A 224 17.54 0.77 3.46
CA GLY A 224 17.08 0.40 4.80
C GLY A 224 16.90 1.52 5.84
N VAL A 225 16.96 2.80 5.45
CA VAL A 225 16.67 3.93 6.37
C VAL A 225 15.17 4.28 6.46
N GLY A 226 14.29 3.40 5.96
CA GLY A 226 12.84 3.58 6.06
C GLY A 226 12.21 4.63 5.14
N LYS A 227 12.83 4.99 4.00
CA LYS A 227 12.33 6.04 3.08
C LYS A 227 10.87 5.84 2.65
N THR A 228 10.53 4.64 2.20
CA THR A 228 9.15 4.28 1.75
C THR A 228 8.14 4.35 2.88
N TYR A 229 8.54 3.90 4.06
CA TYR A 229 7.72 4.00 5.26
C TYR A 229 7.49 5.47 5.65
N ALA A 230 8.57 6.25 5.76
CA ALA A 230 8.53 7.66 6.11
C ALA A 230 7.73 8.50 5.10
N ALA A 231 7.83 8.23 3.80
CA ALA A 231 7.06 8.97 2.78
C ALA A 231 5.55 8.85 2.99
N ARG A 232 5.06 7.63 3.24
CA ARG A 232 3.62 7.37 3.49
C ARG A 232 3.17 7.96 4.82
N ARG A 233 3.95 7.75 5.89
CA ARG A 233 3.64 8.30 7.22
C ARG A 233 3.66 9.83 7.22
N LEU A 234 4.57 10.45 6.48
CA LEU A 234 4.62 11.90 6.34
C LEU A 234 3.34 12.43 5.70
N ALA A 235 2.89 11.80 4.61
CA ALA A 235 1.63 12.14 3.95
C ALA A 235 0.44 12.06 4.93
N TYR A 236 0.33 10.96 5.69
CA TYR A 236 -0.71 10.80 6.71
C TYR A 236 -0.63 11.87 7.79
N SER A 237 0.57 12.21 8.27
CA SER A 237 0.75 13.22 9.33
C SER A 237 0.35 14.62 8.88
N ILE A 238 0.50 14.92 7.59
CA ILE A 238 0.09 16.21 7.01
C ILE A 238 -1.43 16.23 6.80
N MET A 239 -2.03 15.10 6.41
CA MET A 239 -3.49 14.97 6.30
C MET A 239 -4.19 14.95 7.66
N GLY A 240 -3.48 14.61 8.73
CA GLY A 240 -4.06 14.36 10.05
C GLY A 240 -4.74 12.99 10.16
N ALA A 241 -4.60 12.12 9.14
CA ALA A 241 -5.27 10.83 9.08
C ALA A 241 -4.55 9.83 8.17
N LYS A 242 -4.68 8.52 8.46
CA LYS A 242 -4.18 7.39 7.62
C LYS A 242 -5.03 7.20 6.35
N ASP A 243 -5.28 8.29 5.63
CA ASP A 243 -6.12 8.28 4.44
C ASP A 243 -5.36 7.80 3.20
N ARG A 244 -5.51 6.52 2.88
CA ARG A 244 -4.90 5.90 1.69
C ARG A 244 -5.50 6.42 0.38
N THR A 245 -6.67 7.04 0.43
CA THR A 245 -7.42 7.45 -0.76
C THR A 245 -6.76 8.59 -1.52
N ARG A 246 -5.98 9.40 -0.81
CA ARG A 246 -5.24 10.57 -1.30
C ARG A 246 -3.73 10.32 -1.42
N VAL A 247 -3.30 9.06 -1.32
CA VAL A 247 -1.91 8.65 -1.50
C VAL A 247 -1.82 7.60 -2.61
N GLN A 248 -1.04 7.89 -3.65
CA GLN A 248 -0.76 6.93 -4.71
C GLN A 248 0.74 6.73 -4.85
N MET A 249 1.16 5.48 -5.04
CA MET A 249 2.57 5.11 -5.17
C MET A 249 2.81 4.42 -6.51
N VAL A 250 3.92 4.78 -7.16
CA VAL A 250 4.47 4.11 -8.34
C VAL A 250 5.96 3.89 -8.13
N GLN A 251 6.55 2.97 -8.88
CA GLN A 251 8.00 2.75 -8.92
C GLN A 251 8.51 3.01 -10.33
N PHE A 252 9.58 3.81 -10.45
CA PHE A 252 10.22 4.05 -11.73
C PHE A 252 11.25 2.97 -12.06
N HIS A 253 11.38 2.69 -13.35
CA HIS A 253 12.38 1.79 -13.92
C HIS A 253 12.88 2.37 -15.24
N GLN A 254 13.96 1.80 -15.80
CA GLN A 254 14.62 2.37 -16.99
C GLN A 254 13.69 2.50 -18.21
N SER A 255 12.77 1.55 -18.38
CA SER A 255 11.79 1.56 -19.48
C SER A 255 10.54 2.38 -19.19
N TYR A 256 10.42 3.02 -18.02
CA TYR A 256 9.22 3.78 -17.64
C TYR A 256 9.16 5.05 -18.48
N SER A 257 8.02 5.29 -19.12
CA SER A 257 7.86 6.32 -20.14
C SER A 257 6.77 7.34 -19.80
N TYR A 258 6.68 8.39 -20.61
CA TYR A 258 5.58 9.35 -20.51
C TYR A 258 4.23 8.66 -20.73
N GLU A 259 4.19 7.71 -21.67
CA GLU A 259 3.00 6.95 -22.04
C GLU A 259 2.51 6.01 -20.93
N ASP A 260 3.39 5.64 -19.99
CA ASP A 260 3.05 4.90 -18.78
C ASP A 260 2.59 5.82 -17.65
N PHE A 261 3.16 7.03 -17.56
CA PHE A 261 2.96 7.96 -16.43
C PHE A 261 1.74 8.88 -16.61
N MET A 262 1.58 9.40 -17.82
CA MET A 262 0.64 10.45 -18.17
C MET A 262 -0.48 9.94 -19.03
N MET A 263 -0.16 9.58 -20.27
CA MET A 263 -1.16 9.12 -21.23
C MET A 263 -0.46 8.58 -22.47
N GLY A 264 -0.97 7.48 -23.02
CA GLY A 264 -0.43 6.92 -24.26
C GLY A 264 -1.34 5.90 -24.91
N TYR A 265 -1.08 5.62 -26.18
CA TYR A 265 -1.84 4.62 -26.92
C TYR A 265 -1.46 3.21 -26.49
N ARG A 266 -2.47 2.39 -26.20
CA ARG A 266 -2.33 0.97 -25.86
C ARG A 266 -3.06 0.11 -26.88
N PRO A 267 -2.47 -1.03 -27.29
CA PRO A 267 -3.15 -1.95 -28.19
C PRO A 267 -4.37 -2.55 -27.52
N THR A 268 -5.44 -2.72 -28.29
CA THR A 268 -6.68 -3.41 -27.87
C THR A 268 -6.70 -4.83 -28.41
N GLU A 269 -7.40 -5.75 -27.74
CA GLU A 269 -7.57 -7.13 -28.21
C GLU A 269 -8.22 -7.22 -29.61
N ALA A 270 -9.01 -6.21 -30.00
CA ALA A 270 -9.66 -6.12 -31.32
C ALA A 270 -8.75 -5.62 -32.46
N GLY A 271 -7.44 -5.43 -32.23
CA GLY A 271 -6.49 -5.06 -33.27
C GLY A 271 -6.39 -3.56 -33.59
N GLY A 272 -6.79 -2.68 -32.67
CA GLY A 272 -6.59 -1.23 -32.74
C GLY A 272 -5.80 -0.66 -31.56
N PHE A 273 -5.81 0.66 -31.41
CA PHE A 273 -5.23 1.37 -30.27
C PHE A 273 -6.29 2.19 -29.54
N THR A 274 -6.23 2.21 -28.20
CA THR A 274 -7.02 3.11 -27.37
C THR A 274 -6.08 4.01 -26.58
N LEU A 275 -6.50 5.26 -26.36
CA LEU A 275 -5.76 6.18 -25.52
C LEU A 275 -6.01 5.80 -24.06
N ALA A 276 -4.96 5.43 -23.34
CA ALA A 276 -5.03 5.07 -21.93
C ALA A 276 -4.40 6.17 -21.08
N GLU A 277 -5.10 6.55 -20.02
CA GLU A 277 -4.59 7.46 -19.01
C GLU A 277 -3.54 6.77 -18.13
N GLY A 278 -2.55 7.52 -17.69
CA GLY A 278 -1.53 7.08 -16.75
C GLY A 278 -1.91 7.35 -15.29
N PRO A 279 -1.14 6.81 -14.34
CA PRO A 279 -1.39 6.95 -12.91
C PRO A 279 -1.33 8.41 -12.44
N PHE A 280 -0.42 9.24 -12.97
CA PHE A 280 -0.29 10.63 -12.51
C PHE A 280 -1.40 11.52 -13.06
N TYR A 281 -1.82 11.31 -14.31
CA TYR A 281 -2.97 12.01 -14.89
C TYR A 281 -4.23 11.75 -14.07
N ARG A 282 -4.60 10.48 -13.87
CA ARG A 282 -5.78 10.10 -13.06
C ARG A 282 -5.70 10.67 -11.65
N PHE A 283 -4.54 10.59 -11.01
CA PHE A 283 -4.34 11.12 -9.67
C PHE A 283 -4.58 12.63 -9.57
N CYS A 284 -4.10 13.39 -10.56
CA CYS A 284 -4.33 14.83 -10.62
C CYS A 284 -5.81 15.15 -10.88
N GLU A 285 -6.48 14.38 -11.75
CA GLU A 285 -7.92 14.56 -11.99
C GLU A 285 -8.75 14.26 -10.74
N GLU A 286 -8.43 13.21 -9.98
CA GLU A 286 -9.07 12.91 -8.70
C GLU A 286 -8.85 14.04 -7.68
N ALA A 287 -7.63 14.54 -7.56
CA ALA A 287 -7.31 15.67 -6.67
C ALA A 287 -8.01 16.99 -7.08
N ARG A 288 -8.35 17.13 -8.37
CA ARG A 288 -9.08 18.28 -8.92
C ARG A 288 -10.58 18.22 -8.66
N LYS A 289 -11.16 17.01 -8.60
CA LYS A 289 -12.58 16.77 -8.30
C LYS A 289 -12.89 16.91 -6.80
N ASP A 290 -11.92 16.66 -5.92
CA ASP A 290 -12.05 16.82 -4.46
C ASP A 290 -11.83 18.28 -4.00
N ASP A 291 -12.05 18.52 -2.71
CA ASP A 291 -11.83 19.81 -2.06
C ASP A 291 -10.35 20.25 -2.18
N ALA A 292 -10.12 21.44 -2.73
CA ALA A 292 -8.79 22.01 -2.95
C ALA A 292 -7.98 22.24 -1.65
N SER A 293 -8.62 22.24 -0.48
CA SER A 293 -7.96 22.30 0.82
C SER A 293 -7.36 20.96 1.27
N LYS A 294 -7.84 19.84 0.73
CA LYS A 294 -7.37 18.50 1.08
C LYS A 294 -6.09 18.17 0.31
N PRO A 295 -4.98 17.86 1.01
CA PRO A 295 -3.72 17.55 0.35
C PRO A 295 -3.70 16.13 -0.21
N TYR A 296 -3.10 15.98 -1.39
CA TYR A 296 -2.87 14.73 -2.11
C TYR A 296 -1.37 14.46 -2.22
N PHE A 297 -0.95 13.19 -2.15
CA PHE A 297 0.46 12.79 -2.18
C PHE A 297 0.72 11.69 -3.22
N PHE A 298 1.59 12.01 -4.17
CA PHE A 298 2.06 11.08 -5.19
C PHE A 298 3.49 10.65 -4.88
N VAL A 299 3.66 9.39 -4.52
CA VAL A 299 4.95 8.80 -4.12
C VAL A 299 5.58 8.10 -5.33
N ILE A 300 6.85 8.42 -5.60
CA ILE A 300 7.63 7.83 -6.68
C ILE A 300 8.83 7.14 -6.07
N ASP A 301 8.78 5.82 -6.05
CA ASP A 301 9.90 4.99 -5.66
C ASP A 301 10.92 4.88 -6.79
N GLU A 302 12.19 4.72 -6.42
CA GLU A 302 13.32 4.60 -7.35
C GLU A 302 13.34 5.71 -8.42
N ILE A 303 13.10 6.97 -8.01
CA ILE A 303 12.87 8.09 -8.93
C ILE A 303 14.04 8.30 -9.91
N ASN A 304 15.26 7.97 -9.49
CA ASN A 304 16.48 8.06 -10.28
C ASN A 304 16.71 6.89 -11.26
N ARG A 305 15.90 5.82 -11.21
CA ARG A 305 15.95 4.71 -12.19
C ARG A 305 15.25 5.05 -13.51
N GLY A 306 14.38 6.06 -13.51
CA GLY A 306 13.71 6.57 -14.69
C GLY A 306 14.36 7.82 -15.27
N ASN A 307 14.19 8.05 -16.58
CA ASN A 307 14.52 9.35 -17.17
C ASN A 307 13.40 10.35 -16.86
N ILE A 308 13.51 11.02 -15.71
CA ILE A 308 12.46 11.91 -15.18
C ILE A 308 12.08 13.00 -16.18
N SER A 309 13.05 13.59 -16.89
CA SER A 309 12.77 14.61 -17.90
C SER A 309 11.90 14.07 -19.04
N LYS A 310 12.13 12.82 -19.46
CA LYS A 310 11.31 12.14 -20.48
C LYS A 310 9.95 11.70 -19.92
N ILE A 311 9.91 11.23 -18.68
CA ILE A 311 8.69 10.73 -18.03
C ILE A 311 7.70 11.87 -17.75
N PHE A 312 8.17 12.99 -17.21
CA PHE A 312 7.31 14.15 -16.94
C PHE A 312 7.03 14.99 -18.20
N GLY A 313 7.90 14.92 -19.22
CA GLY A 313 7.73 15.64 -20.47
C GLY A 313 7.45 17.13 -20.25
N GLU A 314 6.36 17.60 -20.86
CA GLU A 314 5.85 18.98 -20.77
C GLU A 314 5.40 19.39 -19.36
N LEU A 315 5.09 18.44 -18.47
CA LEU A 315 4.64 18.74 -17.11
C LEU A 315 5.75 19.10 -16.16
N LEU A 316 7.00 18.92 -16.57
CA LEU A 316 8.13 19.19 -15.71
C LEU A 316 8.16 20.63 -15.20
N MET A 317 7.57 21.57 -15.94
CA MET A 317 7.34 22.93 -15.48
C MET A 317 6.19 23.01 -14.44
N LEU A 318 5.08 22.31 -14.66
CA LEU A 318 3.86 22.42 -13.87
C LEU A 318 3.96 21.85 -12.46
N ILE A 319 4.95 20.99 -12.19
CA ILE A 319 5.19 20.48 -10.84
C ILE A 319 5.75 21.56 -9.90
N GLU A 320 6.32 22.65 -10.43
CA GLU A 320 6.83 23.77 -9.63
C GLU A 320 5.68 24.42 -8.81
N ALA A 321 5.96 24.75 -7.55
CA ALA A 321 4.93 25.19 -6.61
C ALA A 321 4.13 26.42 -7.09
N ASP A 322 4.77 27.36 -7.79
CA ASP A 322 4.17 28.58 -8.34
C ASP A 322 3.53 28.38 -9.74
N LYS A 323 3.70 27.20 -10.34
CA LYS A 323 3.16 26.87 -11.67
C LYS A 323 1.97 25.91 -11.63
N ARG A 324 1.64 25.40 -10.45
CA ARG A 324 0.45 24.54 -10.25
C ARG A 324 -0.83 25.32 -10.50
N GLY A 325 -1.82 24.63 -11.09
CA GLY A 325 -3.05 25.24 -11.59
C GLY A 325 -2.92 25.94 -12.95
N GLN A 326 -1.71 26.05 -13.52
CA GLN A 326 -1.56 26.53 -14.90
C GLN A 326 -1.87 25.41 -15.87
N GLU A 327 -2.73 25.71 -16.84
CA GLU A 327 -3.15 24.78 -17.86
C GLU A 327 -2.13 24.70 -19.00
N LEU A 328 -1.85 23.48 -19.44
CA LEU A 328 -1.05 23.17 -20.61
C LEU A 328 -1.77 22.16 -21.48
N ARG A 329 -1.71 22.34 -22.80
CA ARG A 329 -2.36 21.42 -23.75
C ARG A 329 -1.54 20.15 -23.93
N LEU A 330 -2.14 19.00 -23.68
CA LEU A 330 -1.48 17.71 -23.81
C LEU A 330 -1.20 17.34 -25.28
N LEU A 331 -0.19 16.50 -25.50
CA LEU A 331 0.22 16.07 -26.84
C LEU A 331 -0.75 15.06 -27.48
N TYR A 332 -1.25 14.12 -26.68
CA TYR A 332 -2.08 13.00 -27.16
C TYR A 332 -3.58 13.27 -27.12
N LYS A 333 -4.01 14.29 -26.38
CA LYS A 333 -5.42 14.64 -26.18
C LYS A 333 -5.61 16.12 -26.45
N ASN A 334 -6.64 16.48 -27.19
CA ASN A 334 -6.96 17.89 -27.47
C ASN A 334 -7.61 18.58 -26.26
N GLU A 335 -6.98 18.47 -25.09
CA GLU A 335 -7.47 18.95 -23.81
C GLU A 335 -6.33 19.63 -23.05
N THR A 336 -6.71 20.55 -22.17
CA THR A 336 -5.78 21.15 -21.22
C THR A 336 -5.66 20.30 -19.96
N PHE A 337 -4.50 20.36 -19.33
CA PHE A 337 -4.18 19.68 -18.09
C PHE A 337 -3.38 20.61 -17.19
N ALA A 338 -3.65 20.57 -15.89
CA ALA A 338 -2.93 21.32 -14.88
C ALA A 338 -2.61 20.40 -13.70
N VAL A 339 -1.44 20.56 -13.09
CA VAL A 339 -1.13 19.90 -11.82
C VAL A 339 -1.81 20.68 -10.68
N PRO A 340 -2.69 20.07 -9.87
CA PRO A 340 -3.40 20.78 -8.81
C PRO A 340 -2.46 21.33 -7.70
N PRO A 341 -2.81 22.46 -7.06
CA PRO A 341 -1.99 23.08 -6.01
C PRO A 341 -1.93 22.26 -4.71
N ASN A 342 -2.91 21.37 -4.49
CA ASN A 342 -3.03 20.48 -3.34
C ASN A 342 -2.30 19.14 -3.51
N VAL A 343 -1.80 18.81 -4.71
CA VAL A 343 -0.93 17.64 -4.93
C VAL A 343 0.45 17.87 -4.30
N HIS A 344 1.14 16.82 -3.89
CA HIS A 344 2.51 16.85 -3.40
C HIS A 344 3.23 15.64 -3.99
N ILE A 345 4.49 15.78 -4.39
CA ILE A 345 5.27 14.67 -4.97
C ILE A 345 6.39 14.31 -4.00
N ILE A 346 6.48 13.04 -3.62
CA ILE A 346 7.56 12.51 -2.78
C ILE A 346 8.32 11.47 -3.60
N GLY A 347 9.50 11.84 -4.09
CA GLY A 347 10.43 10.92 -4.73
C GLY A 347 11.31 10.21 -3.71
N MET A 348 11.75 9.00 -4.01
CA MET A 348 12.69 8.26 -3.17
C MET A 348 13.87 7.81 -4.02
N MET A 349 15.07 7.94 -3.46
CA MET A 349 16.32 7.69 -4.15
C MET A 349 17.27 6.95 -3.22
N ASN A 350 17.78 5.81 -3.68
CA ASN A 350 18.91 5.15 -3.04
C ASN A 350 20.21 5.86 -3.46
N THR A 351 21.04 6.21 -2.47
CA THR A 351 22.32 6.91 -2.71
C THR A 351 23.48 5.97 -3.03
N ALA A 352 23.35 4.68 -2.69
CA ALA A 352 24.36 3.66 -2.97
C ALA A 352 24.43 3.29 -4.47
N ASP A 353 23.33 3.49 -5.21
CA ASP A 353 23.24 3.12 -6.62
C ASP A 353 24.03 4.09 -7.53
N ARG A 354 25.31 3.76 -7.78
CA ARG A 354 26.24 4.55 -8.62
C ARG A 354 25.96 4.48 -10.12
N SER A 355 25.20 3.48 -10.56
CA SER A 355 24.88 3.23 -11.98
C SER A 355 23.74 4.13 -12.51
N LEU A 356 23.14 4.95 -11.65
CA LEU A 356 21.94 5.71 -11.98
C LEU A 356 22.28 7.12 -12.50
N ALA A 357 21.46 7.59 -13.43
CA ALA A 357 21.66 8.87 -14.09
C ALA A 357 21.69 10.01 -13.05
N VAL A 358 22.72 10.85 -13.14
CA VAL A 358 22.80 12.06 -12.31
C VAL A 358 21.57 12.91 -12.58
N LEU A 359 20.77 13.17 -11.53
CA LEU A 359 19.62 14.06 -11.59
C LEU A 359 20.05 15.42 -12.17
N ASP A 360 19.46 15.77 -13.32
CA ASP A 360 19.73 17.03 -14.02
C ASP A 360 19.43 18.24 -13.12
N TYR A 361 20.18 19.32 -13.33
CA TYR A 361 20.06 20.59 -12.60
C TYR A 361 18.63 21.15 -12.66
N ALA A 362 17.95 20.96 -13.79
CA ALA A 362 16.56 21.36 -13.96
C ALA A 362 15.61 20.64 -12.98
N LEU A 363 15.91 19.40 -12.60
CA LEU A 363 15.14 18.65 -11.58
C LEU A 363 15.52 19.07 -10.17
N ARG A 364 16.81 19.32 -9.93
CA ARG A 364 17.31 19.80 -8.63
C ARG A 364 16.66 21.10 -8.17
N ARG A 365 16.27 21.97 -9.12
CA ARG A 365 15.55 23.20 -8.81
C ARG A 365 14.13 22.95 -8.28
N ARG A 366 13.45 21.94 -8.84
CA ARG A 366 12.01 21.68 -8.69
C ARG A 366 11.68 20.77 -7.51
N PHE A 367 12.64 19.94 -7.10
CA PHE A 367 12.56 19.12 -5.90
C PHE A 367 13.37 19.74 -4.76
N GLY A 368 12.87 19.64 -3.53
CA GLY A 368 13.70 19.74 -2.34
C GLY A 368 14.42 18.42 -2.12
N PHE A 369 15.68 18.44 -1.67
CA PHE A 369 16.40 17.22 -1.32
C PHE A 369 16.48 17.10 0.20
N PHE A 370 16.02 15.97 0.70
CA PHE A 370 16.09 15.63 2.12
C PHE A 370 16.91 14.35 2.27
N ASN A 371 18.05 14.45 2.95
CA ASN A 371 18.89 13.30 3.22
C ASN A 371 18.38 12.59 4.48
N MET A 372 18.03 11.32 4.35
CA MET A 372 17.70 10.43 5.46
C MET A 372 18.94 9.62 5.84
N THR A 373 19.25 9.60 7.13
CA THR A 373 20.37 8.85 7.72
C THR A 373 19.84 7.67 8.54
N PRO A 374 20.67 6.66 8.84
CA PRO A 374 20.28 5.61 9.77
C PRO A 374 19.90 6.17 11.15
N GLY A 375 18.63 6.03 11.52
CA GLY A 375 18.07 6.54 12.79
C GLY A 375 18.41 5.76 14.06
N PHE A 376 19.61 5.18 14.18
CA PHE A 376 20.04 4.43 15.37
C PHE A 376 20.10 5.28 16.65
N ASP A 377 20.25 6.60 16.50
CA ASP A 377 20.28 7.60 17.58
C ASP A 377 18.91 8.25 17.83
N SER A 378 17.89 7.88 17.06
CA SER A 378 16.54 8.40 17.26
C SER A 378 15.95 7.92 18.59
N ALA A 379 15.12 8.76 19.21
CA ALA A 379 14.45 8.42 20.47
C ALA A 379 13.56 7.18 20.32
N GLY A 380 12.82 7.07 19.20
CA GLY A 380 11.96 5.92 18.90
C GLY A 380 12.74 4.62 18.77
N PHE A 381 13.82 4.60 17.98
CA PHE A 381 14.66 3.40 17.84
C PHE A 381 15.31 3.00 19.17
N THR A 382 15.79 3.98 19.94
CA THR A 382 16.41 3.74 21.25
C THR A 382 15.40 3.15 22.24
N ALA A 383 14.16 3.66 22.26
CA ALA A 383 13.10 3.15 23.12
C ALA A 383 12.69 1.72 22.72
N TRP A 384 12.52 1.45 21.42
CA TRP A 384 12.24 0.11 20.92
C TRP A 384 13.36 -0.87 21.31
N ARG A 385 14.62 -0.52 21.03
CA ARG A 385 15.78 -1.37 21.38
C ARG A 385 15.84 -1.70 22.88
N GLN A 386 15.53 -0.73 23.73
CA GLN A 386 15.50 -0.94 25.19
C GLN A 386 14.35 -1.83 25.64
N ALA A 387 13.21 -1.79 24.95
CA ALA A 387 12.03 -2.60 25.29
C ALA A 387 12.21 -4.09 24.93
N GLU A 388 13.05 -4.41 23.94
CA GLU A 388 13.39 -5.80 23.59
C GLU A 388 14.23 -6.51 24.65
N GLU A 389 14.90 -5.77 25.55
CA GLU A 389 15.77 -6.30 26.61
C GLU A 389 16.80 -7.35 26.13
N ASN A 390 17.27 -7.23 24.88
CA ASN A 390 18.18 -8.19 24.25
C ASN A 390 19.62 -7.67 24.16
N THR A 391 20.54 -8.32 24.89
CA THR A 391 21.97 -7.94 24.92
C THR A 391 22.70 -8.17 23.60
N GLY A 392 22.32 -9.20 22.83
CA GLY A 392 22.87 -9.46 21.50
C GLY A 392 22.44 -8.38 20.50
N LEU A 393 21.18 -7.96 20.55
CA LEU A 393 20.69 -6.83 19.76
C LEU A 393 21.44 -5.53 20.08
N ASP A 394 21.65 -5.22 21.37
CA ASP A 394 22.42 -4.05 21.80
C ASP A 394 23.88 -4.08 21.28
N ALA A 395 24.53 -5.23 21.38
CA ALA A 395 25.89 -5.43 20.87
C ALA A 395 25.96 -5.29 19.34
N LEU A 396 24.98 -5.86 18.63
CA LEU A 396 24.89 -5.79 17.18
C LEU A 396 24.65 -4.35 16.71
N VAL A 397 23.73 -3.61 17.34
CA VAL A 397 23.49 -2.18 17.06
C VAL A 397 24.77 -1.36 17.27
N SER A 398 25.47 -1.56 18.38
CA SER A 398 26.74 -0.86 18.63
C SER A 398 27.78 -1.15 17.54
N THR A 399 27.86 -2.41 17.11
CA THR A 399 28.79 -2.84 16.06
C THR A 399 28.42 -2.24 14.70
N ILE A 400 27.12 -2.16 14.37
CA ILE A 400 26.63 -1.53 13.13
C ILE A 400 26.90 -0.01 13.14
N ILE A 401 26.78 0.66 14.28
CA ILE A 401 27.14 2.09 14.40
C ILE A 401 28.63 2.30 14.09
N ASP A 402 29.51 1.46 14.62
CA ASP A 402 30.95 1.53 14.34
C ASP A 402 31.27 1.19 12.87
N LEU A 403 30.60 0.17 12.32
CA LEU A 403 30.68 -0.19 10.91
C LEU A 403 30.24 0.96 10.00
N ASN A 404 29.16 1.65 10.35
CA ASN A 404 28.67 2.81 9.59
C ASN A 404 29.65 3.98 9.61
N ARG A 405 30.41 4.18 10.69
CA ARG A 405 31.51 5.16 10.70
C ARG A 405 32.60 4.76 9.72
N ALA A 406 33.01 3.49 9.72
CA ALA A 406 34.01 2.98 8.80
C ALA A 406 33.56 3.08 7.33
N ILE A 407 32.31 2.73 7.02
CA ILE A 407 31.72 2.89 5.67
C ILE A 407 31.68 4.36 5.27
N ALA A 408 31.31 5.26 6.19
CA ALA A 408 31.22 6.69 5.90
C ALA A 408 32.58 7.35 5.63
N ASP A 409 33.63 6.91 6.33
CA ASP A 409 35.00 7.39 6.20
C ASP A 409 35.75 6.75 5.01
N ASP A 410 35.22 5.66 4.45
CA ASP A 410 35.78 4.96 3.30
C ASP A 410 35.71 5.82 2.01
N PRO A 411 36.84 6.13 1.35
CA PRO A 411 36.86 6.96 0.14
C PRO A 411 36.09 6.35 -1.05
N ALA A 412 35.99 5.03 -1.10
CA ALA A 412 35.33 4.27 -2.14
C ALA A 412 33.87 3.99 -1.85
N LEU A 413 33.33 4.22 -0.64
CA LEU A 413 31.91 4.04 -0.30
C LEU A 413 31.25 5.38 0.05
N GLY A 414 31.61 5.94 1.20
CA GLY A 414 31.04 7.15 1.79
C GLY A 414 29.69 6.93 2.49
N ALA A 415 29.17 7.99 3.13
CA ALA A 415 27.97 7.93 3.98
C ALA A 415 26.69 7.45 3.26
N GLY A 416 26.66 7.44 1.93
CA GLY A 416 25.53 6.96 1.13
C GLY A 416 25.35 5.43 1.13
N PHE A 417 26.32 4.69 1.66
CA PHE A 417 26.35 3.23 1.79
C PHE A 417 26.10 2.76 3.23
N ALA A 418 25.83 3.67 4.17
CA ALA A 418 25.60 3.27 5.56
C ALA A 418 24.41 2.29 5.67
N ILE A 419 24.53 1.31 6.55
CA ILE A 419 23.50 0.31 6.82
C ILE A 419 22.36 0.97 7.61
N GLY A 420 21.13 0.81 7.11
CA GLY A 420 19.94 1.36 7.74
C GLY A 420 19.42 0.53 8.91
N HIS A 421 18.51 1.11 9.70
CA HIS A 421 17.91 0.43 10.87
C HIS A 421 16.84 -0.62 10.51
N SER A 422 16.32 -0.62 9.27
CA SER A 422 15.25 -1.55 8.89
C SER A 422 15.68 -3.01 8.91
N TYR A 423 16.97 -3.28 8.73
CA TYR A 423 17.54 -4.63 8.90
C TYR A 423 17.30 -5.18 10.31
N LEU A 424 17.18 -4.29 11.30
CA LEU A 424 16.96 -4.66 12.70
C LEU A 424 15.52 -4.42 13.15
N SER A 425 14.55 -4.28 12.24
CA SER A 425 13.14 -4.08 12.61
C SER A 425 12.35 -5.34 12.25
N PRO A 426 12.10 -6.27 13.20
CA PRO A 426 11.42 -7.52 12.89
C PRO A 426 9.98 -7.27 12.41
N PRO A 427 9.40 -8.18 11.59
CA PRO A 427 7.96 -8.22 11.36
C PRO A 427 7.21 -8.30 12.70
N ALA A 428 5.98 -7.76 12.75
CA ALA A 428 5.22 -7.58 13.99
C ALA A 428 4.93 -8.87 14.81
N ASP A 429 5.21 -10.05 14.24
CA ASP A 429 4.95 -11.36 14.82
C ASP A 429 6.24 -12.17 15.11
N ASP A 430 7.42 -11.65 14.81
CA ASP A 430 8.70 -12.31 15.09
C ASP A 430 9.37 -11.72 16.34
N ASP A 431 9.81 -12.59 17.24
CA ASP A 431 10.67 -12.20 18.36
C ASP A 431 12.10 -11.96 17.83
N ALA A 432 12.78 -10.93 18.34
CA ALA A 432 14.18 -10.64 18.03
C ALA A 432 15.12 -11.64 18.72
N ASP A 433 14.98 -12.93 18.45
CA ASP A 433 15.76 -14.00 19.06
C ASP A 433 17.17 -14.16 18.46
N GLU A 434 17.97 -15.06 19.03
CA GLU A 434 19.35 -15.30 18.59
C GLU A 434 19.43 -15.81 17.13
N ASP A 435 18.45 -16.62 16.70
CA ASP A 435 18.44 -17.17 15.34
C ASP A 435 18.08 -16.09 14.32
N TRP A 436 17.16 -15.19 14.65
CA TRP A 436 16.83 -14.00 13.85
C TRP A 436 18.03 -13.06 13.74
N LEU A 437 18.70 -12.73 14.85
CA LEU A 437 19.91 -11.90 14.83
C LEU A 437 21.02 -12.53 13.98
N ARG A 438 21.20 -13.85 14.08
CA ARG A 438 22.16 -14.59 13.24
C ARG A 438 21.80 -14.53 11.77
N SER A 439 20.52 -14.65 11.42
CA SER A 439 20.06 -14.54 10.02
C SER A 439 20.34 -13.15 9.44
N ILE A 440 20.08 -12.07 10.19
CA ILE A 440 20.44 -10.71 9.76
C ILE A 440 21.94 -10.62 9.45
N VAL A 441 22.78 -11.16 10.33
CA VAL A 441 24.22 -11.11 10.16
C VAL A 441 24.67 -11.93 8.95
N GLU A 442 24.29 -13.21 8.86
CA GLU A 442 24.82 -14.14 7.85
C GLU A 442 24.16 -13.98 6.48
N ASP A 443 22.86 -13.70 6.43
CA ASP A 443 22.08 -13.72 5.19
C ASP A 443 21.93 -12.33 4.56
N GLU A 444 22.08 -11.26 5.35
CA GLU A 444 21.92 -9.88 4.86
C GLU A 444 23.20 -9.04 4.97
N LEU A 445 23.76 -8.89 6.17
CA LEU A 445 24.88 -7.97 6.39
C LEU A 445 26.20 -8.50 5.81
N VAL A 446 26.55 -9.76 6.03
CA VAL A 446 27.80 -10.33 5.51
C VAL A 446 27.86 -10.27 3.97
N PRO A 447 26.84 -10.71 3.21
CA PRO A 447 26.82 -10.58 1.75
C PRO A 447 26.94 -9.11 1.30
N LEU A 448 26.26 -8.18 1.98
CA LEU A 448 26.37 -6.75 1.69
C LEU A 448 27.81 -6.23 1.83
N LEU A 449 28.53 -6.67 2.87
CA LEU A 449 29.92 -6.28 3.07
C LEU A 449 30.86 -6.86 2.02
N GLU A 450 30.61 -8.08 1.55
CA GLU A 450 31.35 -8.70 0.45
C GLU A 450 31.16 -7.92 -0.86
N GLU A 451 29.99 -7.33 -1.08
CA GLU A 451 29.77 -6.42 -2.22
C GLU A 451 30.45 -5.06 -2.03
N TYR A 452 30.39 -4.49 -0.82
CA TYR A 452 30.96 -3.17 -0.54
C TYR A 452 32.49 -3.16 -0.64
N TRP A 453 33.15 -4.18 -0.08
CA TRP A 453 34.59 -4.35 -0.11
C TRP A 453 35.00 -5.53 -0.98
N PHE A 454 34.43 -5.63 -2.19
CA PHE A 454 34.75 -6.66 -3.17
C PHE A 454 36.26 -6.73 -3.49
N ASP A 455 36.91 -5.57 -3.63
CA ASP A 455 38.35 -5.46 -3.88
C ASP A 455 39.21 -5.56 -2.58
N GLU A 456 38.57 -5.56 -1.40
CA GLU A 456 39.23 -5.60 -0.09
C GLU A 456 38.63 -6.69 0.83
N PRO A 457 38.73 -7.99 0.45
CA PRO A 457 38.04 -9.08 1.15
C PRO A 457 38.46 -9.25 2.61
N GLU A 458 39.67 -8.83 2.99
CA GLU A 458 40.13 -8.86 4.38
C GLU A 458 39.38 -7.83 5.25
N THR A 459 39.04 -6.67 4.70
CA THR A 459 38.23 -5.64 5.36
C THR A 459 36.81 -6.16 5.60
N ALA A 460 36.19 -6.76 4.58
CA ALA A 460 34.88 -7.41 4.70
C ALA A 460 34.88 -8.51 5.77
N ARG A 461 35.88 -9.42 5.73
CA ARG A 461 36.03 -10.51 6.71
C ARG A 461 36.21 -10.00 8.13
N ALA A 462 37.02 -8.96 8.34
CA ALA A 462 37.25 -8.40 9.66
C ALA A 462 35.96 -7.85 10.29
N TRP A 463 35.11 -7.18 9.51
CA TRP A 463 33.80 -6.71 9.96
C TRP A 463 32.79 -7.85 10.14
N ALA A 464 32.78 -8.83 9.24
CA ALA A 464 31.94 -10.02 9.37
C ALA A 464 32.22 -10.78 10.69
N ILE A 465 33.49 -10.93 11.08
CA ILE A 465 33.86 -11.55 12.37
C ILE A 465 33.30 -10.75 13.56
N ARG A 466 33.36 -9.42 13.50
CA ARG A 466 32.82 -8.55 14.58
C ARG A 466 31.31 -8.64 14.66
N LEU A 467 30.60 -8.63 13.54
CA LEU A 467 29.14 -8.77 13.48
C LEU A 467 28.70 -10.13 14.03
N ARG A 468 29.37 -11.22 13.63
CA ARG A 468 29.11 -12.58 14.15
C ARG A 468 29.31 -12.68 15.65
N ALA A 469 30.35 -12.02 16.18
CA ALA A 469 30.62 -12.01 17.61
C ALA A 469 29.60 -11.16 18.40
N ALA A 470 28.90 -10.23 17.74
CA ALA A 470 27.89 -9.37 18.35
C ALA A 470 26.47 -9.94 18.26
N GLY A 471 26.17 -10.70 17.20
CA GLY A 471 24.88 -11.38 16.99
C GLY A 471 24.83 -12.82 17.52
N ALA A 472 25.84 -13.25 18.27
CA ALA A 472 25.89 -14.52 19.00
C ALA A 472 25.82 -14.25 20.50
#